data_AF-A0A4Z1J348-F1
#
_entry.id   AF-A0A4Z1J348-F1
#
_cell.length_a   1.000
_cell.length_b   1.000
_cell.length_c   1.000
_cell.angle_alpha   90.00
_cell.angle_beta   90.00
_cell.angle_gamma   90.00
#
_symmetry.space_group_name_H-M   'P 1'
#
loop_
_entity.id
_entity.type
_entity.pdbx_description
1 polymer ?
#
loop_
_entity_poly.entity_id
_entity_poly.type
_entity_poly.pdbx_seq_one_letter_code
_entity_poly.pdbx_strand_id
1 'polypeptide(L)'
;MNNLVDSVETLDRNDYSSLVMAGIGGIGKTTAVLEIARKNKDRRNIFFVHATDGESLRKSYLYLAMQIGHEYLLKDYQGRDLYNIWRNNTSDEKIEKFKKWLGDEENQSALLILDDIDGVKEFGRNPFADVPDQAKNILLTTRNPNIRLGDDCKIIKLNNMEVDDIVTILEKVRSLEDEDTEDSLDVNDSDVLLSIAKSVHGHPLAACIAMKYIIQVQSLDDYTFAGRDFVSMLSGPDHKARMTFLQYKPQMPSIMETFIVSKERLSHPQGPAWSLMEVLSLLETDESIVDFKKFFAFSNIENTEAFPDFDILGLRKEGIMPLSHQIEEVSFMERTRRSKPLRIHLLWAECTRQLMGINRMLSLIRQILTICYYSTTAVSSNSDGGESMSYHYYPHVKHCMKICRSFGISVSSLKMQKEIDMLVHSLTA
;
A
#
# COMPACT_ATOMS: atom_id res chain seq x y z
N MET A 1 -14.70 11.41 -4.37
CA MET A 1 -13.87 12.57 -4.77
C MET A 1 -14.34 13.93 -4.21
N ASN A 2 -15.64 14.20 -4.04
CA ASN A 2 -16.13 15.51 -3.57
C ASN A 2 -15.55 15.94 -2.21
N ASN A 3 -15.53 15.03 -1.22
CA ASN A 3 -14.93 15.29 0.10
C ASN A 3 -13.42 15.69 0.09
N LEU A 4 -12.68 15.33 -0.97
CA LEU A 4 -11.25 15.65 -1.09
C LEU A 4 -11.03 17.08 -1.58
N VAL A 5 -11.86 17.55 -2.52
CA VAL A 5 -11.82 18.93 -3.02
C VAL A 5 -12.26 19.88 -1.92
N ASP A 6 -13.32 19.54 -1.19
CA ASP A 6 -13.79 20.31 -0.04
C ASP A 6 -12.70 20.43 1.05
N SER A 7 -11.89 19.37 1.23
CA SER A 7 -10.77 19.38 2.18
C SER A 7 -9.60 20.27 1.76
N VAL A 8 -9.52 20.68 0.49
CA VAL A 8 -8.50 21.64 0.04
C VAL A 8 -9.05 23.06 0.11
N GLU A 9 -10.34 23.26 -0.14
CA GLU A 9 -10.99 24.55 0.12
C GLU A 9 -11.01 24.92 1.61
N THR A 10 -10.92 23.94 2.52
CA THR A 10 -10.77 24.21 3.97
C THR A 10 -9.34 24.50 4.40
N LEU A 11 -8.29 24.20 3.59
CA LEU A 11 -6.93 24.71 3.86
C LEU A 11 -6.94 26.25 3.88
N ASP A 12 -7.71 26.86 2.97
CA ASP A 12 -7.84 28.32 2.88
C ASP A 12 -8.54 28.97 4.08
N ARG A 13 -9.28 28.17 4.87
CA ARG A 13 -10.02 28.67 6.03
C ARG A 13 -9.20 28.65 7.32
N ASN A 14 -7.93 28.24 7.26
CA ASN A 14 -7.00 28.08 8.39
C ASN A 14 -7.46 27.06 9.45
N ASP A 15 -8.28 26.07 9.10
CA ASP A 15 -8.64 24.99 10.02
C ASP A 15 -7.44 24.04 10.27
N TYR A 16 -6.47 24.01 9.34
CA TYR A 16 -5.19 23.31 9.40
C TYR A 16 -4.23 23.85 8.33
N SER A 17 -2.92 23.79 8.55
CA SER A 17 -1.89 24.30 7.61
C SER A 17 -1.37 23.23 6.64
N SER A 18 -1.64 21.95 6.94
CA SER A 18 -1.16 20.84 6.12
C SER A 18 -2.19 19.72 5.96
N LEU A 19 -2.22 19.16 4.75
CA LEU A 19 -3.04 18.02 4.39
C LEU A 19 -2.15 16.85 3.95
N VAL A 20 -2.27 15.73 4.65
CA VAL A 20 -1.53 14.49 4.38
C VAL A 20 -2.47 13.48 3.77
N MET A 21 -2.15 13.00 2.58
CA MET A 21 -2.85 11.91 1.92
C MET A 21 -2.03 10.63 2.04
N ALA A 22 -2.54 9.66 2.80
CA ALA A 22 -1.85 8.40 3.07
C ALA A 22 -2.61 7.20 2.50
N GLY A 23 -1.90 6.11 2.19
CA GLY A 23 -2.49 4.82 1.79
C GLY A 23 -1.52 3.93 1.00
N ILE A 24 -1.94 2.71 0.67
CA ILE A 24 -1.12 1.77 -0.11
C ILE A 24 -0.63 2.35 -1.45
N GLY A 25 0.46 1.82 -1.98
CA GLY A 25 0.94 2.19 -3.31
C GLY A 25 -0.10 1.87 -4.38
N GLY A 26 -0.29 2.74 -5.38
CA GLY A 26 -1.27 2.51 -6.45
C GLY A 26 -2.75 2.75 -6.08
N ILE A 27 -3.05 3.21 -4.85
CA ILE A 27 -4.42 3.56 -4.41
C ILE A 27 -4.97 4.87 -5.02
N GLY A 28 -4.17 5.59 -5.81
CA GLY A 28 -4.61 6.82 -6.50
C GLY A 28 -4.28 8.14 -5.79
N LYS A 29 -3.34 8.15 -4.82
CA LYS A 29 -2.90 9.39 -4.13
C LYS A 29 -2.44 10.46 -5.11
N THR A 30 -1.47 10.14 -5.96
CA THR A 30 -0.91 11.06 -6.98
C THR A 30 -1.98 11.57 -7.93
N THR A 31 -2.89 10.70 -8.39
CA THR A 31 -4.02 11.10 -9.24
C THR A 31 -4.97 12.08 -8.54
N ALA A 32 -5.28 11.84 -7.25
CA ALA A 32 -6.15 12.72 -6.48
C ALA A 32 -5.54 14.11 -6.30
N VAL A 33 -4.22 14.20 -6.03
CA VAL A 33 -3.56 15.50 -5.85
C VAL A 33 -3.38 16.27 -7.16
N LEU A 34 -3.15 15.56 -8.27
CA LEU A 34 -3.13 16.18 -9.60
C LEU A 34 -4.51 16.72 -9.99
N GLU A 35 -5.59 16.03 -9.65
CA GLU A 35 -6.96 16.52 -9.89
C GLU A 35 -7.27 17.75 -9.03
N ILE A 36 -6.83 17.76 -7.77
CA ILE A 36 -6.88 18.95 -6.90
C ILE A 36 -6.12 20.11 -7.54
N ALA A 37 -4.90 19.86 -8.03
CA ALA A 37 -4.08 20.88 -8.67
C ALA A 37 -4.79 21.44 -9.91
N ARG A 38 -5.34 20.56 -10.75
CA ARG A 38 -6.09 20.94 -11.96
C ARG A 38 -7.30 21.82 -11.64
N LYS A 39 -8.05 21.52 -10.57
CA LYS A 39 -9.21 22.31 -10.13
C LYS A 39 -8.84 23.68 -9.55
N ASN A 40 -7.62 23.85 -9.05
CA ASN A 40 -7.15 25.09 -8.42
C ASN A 40 -6.23 25.95 -9.30
N LYS A 41 -5.87 25.47 -10.50
CA LYS A 41 -4.88 26.11 -11.38
C LYS A 41 -5.18 27.58 -11.71
N ASP A 42 -6.46 27.95 -11.77
CA ASP A 42 -6.92 29.31 -12.13
C ASP A 42 -7.16 30.19 -10.89
N ARG A 43 -7.01 29.65 -9.68
CA ARG A 43 -7.31 30.33 -8.41
C ARG A 43 -6.06 30.68 -7.61
N ARG A 44 -4.96 29.97 -7.78
CA ARG A 44 -3.73 30.12 -6.99
C ARG A 44 -2.49 29.60 -7.73
N ASN A 45 -1.32 30.04 -7.26
CA ASN A 45 -0.04 29.46 -7.67
C ASN A 45 0.09 28.04 -7.08
N ILE A 46 0.50 27.09 -7.91
CA ILE A 46 0.65 25.68 -7.53
C ILE A 46 2.08 25.24 -7.82
N PHE A 47 2.74 24.71 -6.80
CA PHE A 47 4.08 24.19 -6.87
C PHE A 47 4.03 22.68 -6.65
N PHE A 48 4.25 21.92 -7.71
CA PHE A 48 4.26 20.46 -7.63
C PHE A 48 5.70 19.94 -7.59
N VAL A 49 6.01 19.19 -6.54
CA VAL A 49 7.32 18.58 -6.32
C VAL A 49 7.13 17.09 -6.13
N HIS A 50 7.65 16.32 -7.07
CA HIS A 50 7.74 14.86 -6.95
C HIS A 50 9.14 14.51 -6.48
N ALA A 51 9.23 13.83 -5.34
CA ALA A 51 10.51 13.56 -4.69
C ALA A 51 10.71 12.06 -4.49
N THR A 52 11.58 11.47 -5.29
CA THR A 52 11.94 10.05 -5.21
C THR A 52 13.06 9.77 -4.21
N ASP A 53 13.82 10.81 -3.86
CA ASP A 53 14.96 10.84 -2.93
C ASP A 53 15.33 12.29 -2.55
N GLY A 54 16.24 12.48 -1.59
CA GLY A 54 16.67 13.81 -1.15
C GLY A 54 17.32 14.67 -2.25
N GLU A 55 18.02 14.05 -3.21
CA GLU A 55 18.66 14.78 -4.31
C GLU A 55 17.63 15.30 -5.32
N SER A 56 16.63 14.48 -5.65
CA SER A 56 15.49 14.84 -6.51
C SER A 56 14.64 15.96 -5.90
N LEU A 57 14.43 15.93 -4.58
CA LEU A 57 13.77 17.01 -3.84
C LEU A 57 14.57 18.31 -3.98
N ARG A 58 15.87 18.26 -3.70
CA ARG A 58 16.75 19.43 -3.79
C ARG A 58 16.79 20.01 -5.20
N LYS A 59 16.88 19.16 -6.23
CA LYS A 59 16.82 19.56 -7.64
C LYS A 59 15.49 20.24 -7.98
N SER A 60 14.38 19.70 -7.49
CA SER A 60 13.05 20.26 -7.73
C SER A 60 12.89 21.63 -7.08
N TYR A 61 13.32 21.81 -5.83
CA TYR A 61 13.32 23.13 -5.20
C TYR A 61 14.22 24.13 -5.90
N LEU A 62 15.41 23.71 -6.34
CA LEU A 62 16.29 24.59 -7.10
C LEU A 62 15.64 25.03 -8.42
N TYR A 63 14.99 24.10 -9.12
CA TYR A 63 14.25 24.41 -10.34
C TYR A 63 13.16 25.45 -10.09
N LEU A 64 12.34 25.27 -9.06
CA LEU A 64 11.29 26.22 -8.68
C LEU A 64 11.88 27.58 -8.27
N ALA A 65 12.95 27.59 -7.47
CA ALA A 65 13.65 28.80 -7.08
C ALA A 65 14.15 29.57 -8.32
N MET A 66 14.66 28.87 -9.34
CA MET A 66 15.10 29.50 -10.58
C MET A 66 13.96 30.13 -11.38
N GLN A 67 12.72 29.62 -11.28
CA GLN A 67 11.56 30.23 -11.94
C GLN A 67 11.14 31.55 -11.28
N ILE A 68 11.21 31.63 -9.94
CA ILE A 68 10.71 32.78 -9.18
C ILE A 68 11.79 33.80 -8.78
N GLY A 69 13.06 33.49 -9.02
CA GLY A 69 14.21 34.22 -8.46
C GLY A 69 14.20 35.72 -8.78
N HIS A 70 13.69 36.11 -9.95
CA HIS A 70 13.55 37.52 -10.33
C HIS A 70 12.46 38.25 -9.52
N GLU A 71 11.34 37.61 -9.24
CA GLU A 71 10.22 38.18 -8.47
C GLU A 71 10.60 38.39 -7.00
N TYR A 72 11.31 37.44 -6.39
CA TYR A 72 11.78 37.57 -5.01
C TYR A 72 12.80 38.72 -4.86
N LEU A 73 13.80 38.79 -5.76
CA LEU A 73 14.87 39.79 -5.64
C LEU A 73 14.40 41.23 -5.85
N LEU A 74 13.27 41.44 -6.52
CA LEU A 74 12.65 42.76 -6.67
C LEU A 74 12.21 43.36 -5.33
N LYS A 75 11.93 42.55 -4.31
CA LYS A 75 11.54 43.03 -2.97
C LYS A 75 12.74 43.56 -2.19
N ASP A 76 13.82 42.79 -2.15
CA ASP A 76 14.97 43.05 -1.28
C ASP A 76 16.03 43.96 -1.92
N TYR A 77 16.05 44.09 -3.26
CA TYR A 77 17.17 44.69 -3.99
C TYR A 77 16.76 45.68 -5.10
N GLN A 78 15.68 46.44 -4.90
CA GLN A 78 15.24 47.47 -5.85
C GLN A 78 16.40 48.39 -6.31
N GLY A 79 16.54 48.57 -7.62
CA GLY A 79 17.57 49.41 -8.23
C GLY A 79 18.98 48.79 -8.29
N ARG A 80 19.16 47.52 -7.94
CA ARG A 80 20.44 46.79 -8.09
C ARG A 80 20.42 45.81 -9.26
N ASP A 81 21.59 45.32 -9.63
CA ASP A 81 21.74 44.25 -10.63
C ASP A 81 21.29 42.90 -10.06
N LEU A 82 19.98 42.65 -10.15
CA LEU A 82 19.33 41.44 -9.66
C LEU A 82 19.90 40.18 -10.32
N TYR A 83 20.30 40.27 -11.58
CA TYR A 83 20.84 39.14 -12.32
C TYR A 83 22.19 38.69 -11.75
N ASN A 84 23.12 39.62 -11.51
CA ASN A 84 24.41 39.29 -10.90
C ASN A 84 24.26 38.83 -9.45
N ILE A 85 23.34 39.40 -8.68
CA ILE A 85 23.03 38.93 -7.33
C ILE A 85 22.54 37.47 -7.38
N TRP A 86 21.51 37.17 -8.17
CA TRP A 86 20.97 35.81 -8.28
C TRP A 86 22.00 34.81 -8.81
N ARG A 87 22.80 35.20 -9.80
CA ARG A 87 23.81 34.35 -10.39
C ARG A 87 24.87 33.92 -9.37
N ASN A 88 25.27 34.84 -8.49
CA ASN A 88 26.31 34.59 -7.49
C ASN A 88 25.80 33.82 -6.25
N ASN A 89 24.48 33.73 -6.05
CA ASN A 89 23.91 32.89 -5.00
C ASN A 89 24.18 31.40 -5.25
N THR A 90 24.55 30.69 -4.18
CA THR A 90 24.71 29.22 -4.21
C THR A 90 23.36 28.53 -4.42
N SER A 91 23.36 27.24 -4.75
CA SER A 91 22.11 26.48 -4.91
C SER A 91 21.28 26.46 -3.63
N ASP A 92 21.94 26.28 -2.48
CA ASP A 92 21.26 26.18 -1.19
C ASP A 92 20.67 27.53 -0.78
N GLU A 93 21.39 28.63 -1.02
CA GLU A 93 20.84 29.97 -0.78
C GLU A 93 19.61 30.26 -1.65
N LYS A 94 19.58 29.77 -2.90
CA LYS A 94 18.42 29.92 -3.79
C LYS A 94 17.22 29.12 -3.27
N ILE A 95 17.45 27.90 -2.81
CA ILE A 95 16.42 27.04 -2.22
C ILE A 95 15.85 27.68 -0.96
N GLU A 96 16.70 28.14 -0.04
CA GLU A 96 16.24 28.78 1.21
C GLU A 96 15.48 30.09 0.94
N LYS A 97 15.89 30.86 -0.08
CA LYS A 97 15.12 32.03 -0.54
C LYS A 97 13.74 31.63 -1.07
N PHE A 98 13.64 30.56 -1.86
CA PHE A 98 12.34 30.04 -2.32
C PHE A 98 11.45 29.60 -1.16
N LYS A 99 11.98 28.83 -0.20
CA LYS A 99 11.25 28.41 1.00
C LYS A 99 10.70 29.61 1.78
N LYS A 100 11.53 30.64 1.97
CA LYS A 100 11.12 31.90 2.61
C LYS A 100 10.03 32.62 1.83
N TRP A 101 10.18 32.74 0.51
CA TRP A 101 9.20 33.40 -0.38
C TRP A 101 7.81 32.76 -0.29
N LEU A 102 7.70 31.44 -0.11
CA LEU A 102 6.41 30.77 0.10
C LEU A 102 5.66 31.27 1.35
N GLY A 103 6.36 31.84 2.33
CA GLY A 103 5.76 32.42 3.53
C GLY A 103 5.40 33.90 3.43
N ASP A 104 5.74 34.57 2.34
CA ASP A 104 5.41 35.98 2.13
C ASP A 104 3.88 36.20 2.10
N GLU A 105 3.42 37.38 2.51
CA GLU A 105 1.98 37.71 2.54
C GLU A 105 1.30 37.56 1.17
N GLU A 106 2.01 37.87 0.09
CA GLU A 106 1.52 37.75 -1.29
C GLU A 106 1.34 36.29 -1.73
N ASN A 107 2.00 35.34 -1.06
CA ASN A 107 2.01 33.92 -1.42
C ASN A 107 1.21 33.05 -0.45
N GLN A 108 0.45 33.65 0.45
CA GLN A 108 -0.32 32.91 1.46
C GLN A 108 -1.36 31.95 0.88
N SER A 109 -1.82 32.16 -0.36
CA SER A 109 -2.75 31.28 -1.08
C SER A 109 -2.04 30.20 -1.91
N ALA A 110 -0.72 30.28 -2.07
CA ALA A 110 0.04 29.31 -2.85
C ALA A 110 -0.09 27.91 -2.25
N LEU A 111 -0.19 26.90 -3.11
CA LEU A 111 -0.30 25.50 -2.73
C LEU A 111 1.00 24.77 -3.11
N LEU A 112 1.70 24.27 -2.09
CA LEU A 112 2.86 23.39 -2.28
C LEU A 112 2.39 21.93 -2.19
N ILE A 113 2.60 21.17 -3.25
CA ILE A 113 2.29 19.74 -3.33
C ILE A 113 3.59 18.94 -3.30
N LEU A 114 3.75 18.09 -2.29
CA LEU A 114 4.88 17.17 -2.13
C LEU A 114 4.42 15.73 -2.35
N ASP A 115 4.71 15.18 -3.52
CA ASP A 115 4.27 13.84 -3.91
C ASP A 115 5.33 12.76 -3.64
N ASP A 116 4.89 11.63 -3.07
CA ASP A 116 5.66 10.45 -2.70
C ASP A 116 6.81 10.71 -1.70
N ILE A 117 6.56 11.52 -0.67
CA ILE A 117 7.58 12.03 0.26
C ILE A 117 8.38 10.93 0.98
N ASP A 118 7.88 9.68 1.06
CA ASP A 118 8.67 8.61 1.68
C ASP A 118 9.91 8.22 0.86
N GLY A 119 9.98 8.61 -0.41
CA GLY A 119 11.21 8.49 -1.21
C GLY A 119 12.37 9.27 -0.60
N VAL A 120 12.08 10.35 0.11
CA VAL A 120 13.08 11.25 0.73
C VAL A 120 13.67 10.68 2.04
N LYS A 121 13.27 9.48 2.47
CA LYS A 121 13.86 8.85 3.65
C LYS A 121 15.36 8.53 3.42
N GLU A 122 16.22 9.44 3.85
CA GLU A 122 17.60 9.11 4.24
C GLU A 122 17.57 8.49 5.63
N PHE A 123 18.19 7.32 5.81
CA PHE A 123 18.22 6.61 7.09
C PHE A 123 18.67 7.54 8.24
N GLY A 124 17.76 7.81 9.19
CA GLY A 124 18.03 8.59 10.39
C GLY A 124 17.80 10.10 10.29
N ARG A 125 17.44 10.64 9.11
CA ARG A 125 17.06 12.05 8.96
C ARG A 125 15.55 12.19 8.92
N ASN A 126 15.01 13.23 9.56
CA ASN A 126 13.60 13.54 9.45
C ASN A 126 13.29 13.95 7.99
N PRO A 127 12.50 13.19 7.22
CA PRO A 127 12.18 13.53 5.82
C PRO A 127 11.41 14.86 5.70
N PHE A 128 10.92 15.39 6.84
CA PHE A 128 10.23 16.66 6.92
C PHE A 128 11.12 17.86 7.25
N ALA A 129 12.41 17.63 7.57
CA ALA A 129 13.34 18.75 7.78
C ALA A 129 13.49 19.64 6.53
N ASP A 130 13.20 19.08 5.35
CA ASP A 130 13.26 19.77 4.07
C ASP A 130 11.88 20.24 3.58
N VAL A 131 10.82 20.04 4.37
CA VAL A 131 9.51 20.64 4.11
C VAL A 131 9.57 22.11 4.53
N PRO A 132 9.12 23.07 3.70
CA PRO A 132 9.22 24.48 4.03
C PRO A 132 8.22 24.85 5.13
N ASP A 133 8.68 25.02 6.38
CA ASP A 133 7.85 25.41 7.52
C ASP A 133 7.12 26.75 7.31
N GLN A 134 7.63 27.59 6.41
CA GLN A 134 7.05 28.89 6.09
C GLN A 134 5.83 28.80 5.16
N ALA A 135 5.64 27.67 4.45
CA ALA A 135 4.54 27.52 3.52
C ALA A 135 3.21 27.26 4.25
N LYS A 136 2.17 28.05 3.92
CA LYS A 136 0.88 27.99 4.62
C LYS A 136 -0.05 26.87 4.17
N ASN A 137 -0.03 26.50 2.89
CA ASN A 137 -0.86 25.42 2.35
C ASN A 137 0.04 24.33 1.78
N ILE A 138 0.23 23.27 2.56
CA ILE A 138 1.02 22.12 2.15
C ILE A 138 0.09 20.92 1.96
N LEU A 139 0.18 20.30 0.79
CA LEU A 139 -0.46 19.03 0.52
C LEU A 139 0.63 18.00 0.25
N LEU A 140 0.56 16.84 0.88
CA LEU A 140 1.55 15.79 0.65
C LEU A 140 0.94 14.41 0.47
N THR A 141 1.60 13.56 -0.31
CA THR A 141 1.24 12.16 -0.46
C THR A 141 2.30 11.25 0.13
N THR A 142 1.85 10.18 0.79
CA THR A 142 2.73 9.25 1.50
C THR A 142 2.12 7.85 1.60
N ARG A 143 2.97 6.85 1.79
CA ARG A 143 2.64 5.48 2.19
C ARG A 143 2.77 5.27 3.71
N ASN A 144 3.19 6.25 4.48
CA ASN A 144 3.20 6.17 5.93
C ASN A 144 1.97 6.89 6.53
N PRO A 145 0.97 6.13 7.01
CA PRO A 145 -0.25 6.69 7.55
C PRO A 145 -0.09 7.35 8.94
N ASN A 146 1.11 7.27 9.52
CA ASN A 146 1.44 7.80 10.85
C ASN A 146 2.22 9.13 10.78
N ILE A 147 2.50 9.65 9.58
CA ILE A 147 3.18 10.94 9.41
C ILE A 147 2.33 12.10 9.92
N ARG A 148 3.01 13.05 10.58
CA ARG A 148 2.47 14.36 10.98
C ARG A 148 3.52 15.44 10.73
N LEU A 149 3.13 16.53 10.08
CA LEU A 149 3.99 17.71 9.87
C LEU A 149 3.96 18.71 11.03
N GLY A 150 3.00 18.59 11.95
CA GLY A 150 2.80 19.52 13.06
C GLY A 150 1.48 19.23 13.76
N ASP A 151 1.12 20.08 14.72
CA ASP A 151 -0.12 19.95 15.49
C ASP A 151 -1.37 20.23 14.64
N ASP A 152 -1.27 21.16 13.67
CA ASP A 152 -2.36 21.58 12.77
C ASP A 152 -2.33 20.82 11.42
N CYS A 153 -2.32 19.48 11.51
CA CYS A 153 -2.20 18.59 10.36
C CYS A 153 -3.42 17.67 10.20
N LYS A 154 -4.08 17.71 9.04
CA LYS A 154 -5.18 16.78 8.72
C LYS A 154 -4.66 15.62 7.89
N ILE A 155 -4.90 14.39 8.35
CA ILE A 155 -4.56 13.16 7.61
C ILE A 155 -5.83 12.59 6.98
N ILE A 156 -5.79 12.40 5.66
CA ILE A 156 -6.78 11.66 4.89
C ILE A 156 -6.15 10.33 4.48
N LYS A 157 -6.71 9.24 5.00
CA LYS A 157 -6.35 7.89 4.57
C LYS A 157 -7.25 7.48 3.41
N LEU A 158 -6.65 7.22 2.24
CA LEU A 158 -7.33 6.60 1.12
C LEU A 158 -7.45 5.10 1.41
N ASN A 159 -8.68 4.63 1.53
CA ASN A 159 -8.97 3.21 1.68
C ASN A 159 -9.28 2.60 0.31
N ASN A 160 -9.50 1.28 0.29
CA ASN A 160 -10.03 0.57 -0.86
C ASN A 160 -11.27 1.27 -1.42
N MET A 161 -11.30 1.35 -2.74
CA MET A 161 -12.38 1.96 -3.49
C MET A 161 -13.58 1.00 -3.56
N GLU A 162 -14.79 1.57 -3.54
CA GLU A 162 -16.01 0.80 -3.67
C GLU A 162 -16.10 0.15 -5.06
N VAL A 163 -16.83 -0.96 -5.15
CA VAL A 163 -16.89 -1.77 -6.39
C VAL A 163 -17.40 -0.95 -7.58
N ASP A 164 -18.39 -0.08 -7.38
CA ASP A 164 -18.98 0.75 -8.44
C ASP A 164 -17.98 1.79 -8.99
N ASP A 165 -17.15 2.36 -8.12
CA ASP A 165 -16.08 3.28 -8.52
C ASP A 165 -14.98 2.54 -9.30
N ILE A 166 -14.68 1.28 -8.94
CA ILE A 166 -13.77 0.42 -9.70
C ILE A 166 -14.34 0.08 -11.08
N VAL A 167 -15.63 -0.24 -11.17
CA VAL A 167 -16.30 -0.47 -12.46
C VAL A 167 -16.15 0.75 -13.37
N THR A 168 -16.36 1.96 -12.82
CA THR A 168 -16.16 3.21 -13.57
C THR A 168 -14.73 3.35 -14.11
N ILE A 169 -13.71 2.93 -13.35
CA ILE A 169 -12.32 2.91 -13.82
C ILE A 169 -12.14 1.91 -14.96
N LEU A 170 -12.69 0.70 -14.82
CA LEU A 170 -12.58 -0.35 -15.83
C LEU A 170 -13.21 0.10 -17.16
N GLU A 171 -14.42 0.67 -17.12
CA GLU A 171 -15.10 1.20 -18.30
C GLU A 171 -14.30 2.32 -18.98
N LYS A 172 -13.73 3.23 -18.18
CA LYS A 172 -12.90 4.31 -18.71
C LYS A 172 -11.65 3.78 -19.39
N VAL A 173 -10.94 2.84 -18.77
CA VAL A 173 -9.74 2.25 -19.38
C VAL A 173 -10.11 1.49 -20.66
N ARG A 174 -11.18 0.71 -20.63
CA ARG A 174 -11.71 0.03 -21.84
C ARG A 174 -11.94 1.04 -22.96
N SER A 175 -12.67 2.13 -22.70
CA SER A 175 -12.98 3.14 -23.72
C SER A 175 -11.77 3.87 -24.30
N LEU A 176 -10.62 3.88 -23.61
CA LEU A 176 -9.40 4.52 -24.07
C LEU A 176 -8.50 3.59 -24.88
N GLU A 177 -8.67 2.28 -24.71
CA GLU A 177 -7.88 1.26 -25.41
C GLU A 177 -8.62 0.66 -26.61
N ASP A 178 -9.94 0.87 -26.67
CA ASP A 178 -10.86 0.22 -27.60
C ASP A 178 -11.60 1.26 -28.47
N GLU A 179 -10.87 1.94 -29.36
CA GLU A 179 -11.46 2.87 -30.34
C GLU A 179 -12.11 2.16 -31.54
N ASP A 180 -11.84 0.86 -31.77
CA ASP A 180 -12.15 0.17 -33.04
C ASP A 180 -12.78 -1.26 -32.92
N THR A 181 -13.00 -1.84 -31.72
CA THR A 181 -13.52 -3.22 -31.59
C THR A 181 -14.95 -3.27 -31.04
N GLU A 182 -15.92 -2.92 -31.90
CA GLU A 182 -17.34 -3.11 -31.63
C GLU A 182 -17.71 -4.62 -31.52
N ASP A 183 -18.39 -4.96 -30.43
CA ASP A 183 -19.41 -6.02 -30.27
C ASP A 183 -19.08 -7.45 -29.81
N SER A 184 -17.82 -7.89 -29.64
CA SER A 184 -17.58 -9.31 -29.25
C SER A 184 -16.78 -9.55 -27.97
N LEU A 185 -16.64 -8.56 -27.08
CA LEU A 185 -15.88 -8.74 -25.84
C LEU A 185 -16.78 -9.15 -24.67
N ASP A 186 -16.40 -10.19 -23.92
CA ASP A 186 -17.08 -10.51 -22.66
C ASP A 186 -16.91 -9.43 -21.59
N VAL A 187 -15.93 -8.54 -21.70
CA VAL A 187 -15.82 -7.35 -20.84
C VAL A 187 -16.89 -6.29 -21.08
N ASN A 188 -17.74 -6.45 -22.11
CA ASN A 188 -18.96 -5.66 -22.29
C ASN A 188 -20.13 -6.20 -21.46
N ASP A 189 -20.04 -7.44 -20.97
CA ASP A 189 -20.98 -8.01 -20.01
C ASP A 189 -20.78 -7.39 -18.63
N SER A 190 -21.84 -6.78 -18.10
CA SER A 190 -21.84 -6.11 -16.80
C SER A 190 -21.47 -7.07 -15.65
N ASP A 191 -21.87 -8.34 -15.73
CA ASP A 191 -21.56 -9.33 -14.70
C ASP A 191 -20.08 -9.73 -14.71
N VAL A 192 -19.48 -9.79 -15.90
CA VAL A 192 -18.03 -10.04 -16.06
C VAL A 192 -17.25 -8.85 -15.52
N LEU A 193 -17.65 -7.63 -15.88
CA LEU A 193 -17.02 -6.40 -15.42
C LEU A 193 -17.08 -6.26 -13.89
N LEU A 194 -18.25 -6.57 -13.31
CA LEU A 194 -18.44 -6.61 -11.86
C LEU A 194 -17.55 -7.67 -11.19
N SER A 195 -17.37 -8.82 -11.83
CA SER A 195 -16.49 -9.88 -11.32
C SER A 195 -15.02 -9.44 -11.33
N ILE A 196 -14.56 -8.81 -12.41
CA ILE A 196 -13.21 -8.22 -12.50
C ILE A 196 -13.02 -7.17 -11.39
N ALA A 197 -14.00 -6.27 -11.22
CA ALA A 197 -13.97 -5.23 -10.19
C ALA A 197 -13.82 -5.80 -8.77
N LYS A 198 -14.54 -6.88 -8.46
CA LYS A 198 -14.42 -7.59 -7.17
C LYS A 198 -13.05 -8.26 -7.02
N SER A 199 -12.50 -8.84 -8.09
CA SER A 199 -11.22 -9.55 -8.07
C SER A 199 -10.00 -8.65 -7.89
N VAL A 200 -10.09 -7.36 -8.25
CA VAL A 200 -9.02 -6.39 -7.98
C VAL A 200 -9.12 -5.72 -6.61
N HIS A 201 -10.11 -6.11 -5.80
CA HIS A 201 -10.23 -5.79 -4.37
C HIS A 201 -10.22 -4.30 -4.02
N GLY A 202 -10.80 -3.44 -4.87
CA GLY A 202 -10.86 -2.00 -4.60
C GLY A 202 -9.54 -1.26 -4.85
N HIS A 203 -8.62 -1.84 -5.63
CA HIS A 203 -7.32 -1.25 -5.93
C HIS A 203 -7.28 -0.61 -7.34
N PRO A 204 -7.29 0.74 -7.45
CA PRO A 204 -7.39 1.46 -8.73
C PRO A 204 -6.33 1.10 -9.76
N LEU A 205 -5.05 1.04 -9.38
CA LEU A 205 -3.99 0.64 -10.31
C LEU A 205 -4.19 -0.79 -10.82
N ALA A 206 -4.69 -1.71 -9.97
CA ALA A 206 -4.91 -3.09 -10.36
C ALA A 206 -6.09 -3.19 -11.34
N ALA A 207 -7.13 -2.36 -11.17
CA ALA A 207 -8.21 -2.23 -12.15
C ALA A 207 -7.69 -1.78 -13.52
N CYS A 208 -6.87 -0.72 -13.57
CA CYS A 208 -6.27 -0.25 -14.81
C CYS A 208 -5.42 -1.32 -15.51
N ILE A 209 -4.56 -2.00 -14.74
CA ILE A 209 -3.69 -3.06 -15.26
C ILE A 209 -4.52 -4.26 -15.71
N ALA A 210 -5.56 -4.64 -14.96
CA ALA A 210 -6.44 -5.76 -15.31
C ALA A 210 -7.10 -5.54 -16.67
N MET A 211 -7.71 -4.37 -16.90
CA MET A 211 -8.37 -4.09 -18.17
C MET A 211 -7.38 -4.12 -19.34
N LYS A 212 -6.21 -3.48 -19.20
CA LYS A 212 -5.17 -3.51 -20.24
C LYS A 212 -4.63 -4.92 -20.49
N TYR A 213 -4.45 -5.71 -19.44
CA TYR A 213 -4.01 -7.10 -19.54
C TYR A 213 -5.03 -7.95 -20.31
N ILE A 214 -6.33 -7.81 -19.98
CA ILE A 214 -7.41 -8.54 -20.63
C ILE A 214 -7.48 -8.18 -22.12
N ILE A 215 -7.45 -6.90 -22.47
CA ILE A 215 -7.46 -6.42 -23.87
C ILE A 215 -6.23 -6.94 -24.62
N GLN A 216 -5.05 -6.96 -23.98
CA GLN A 216 -3.86 -7.52 -24.62
C GLN A 216 -3.99 -9.03 -24.86
N VAL A 217 -4.43 -9.82 -23.87
CA VAL A 217 -4.62 -11.27 -24.05
C VAL A 217 -5.63 -11.54 -25.15
N GLN A 218 -6.71 -10.76 -25.19
CA GLN A 218 -7.74 -10.88 -26.19
C GLN A 218 -7.24 -10.62 -27.62
N SER A 219 -6.40 -9.59 -27.81
CA SER A 219 -5.87 -9.24 -29.14
C SER A 219 -4.84 -10.24 -29.70
N LEU A 220 -4.29 -11.12 -28.86
CA LEU A 220 -3.33 -12.14 -29.32
C LEU A 220 -4.01 -13.36 -29.97
N ASP A 221 -5.25 -13.68 -29.60
CA ASP A 221 -5.89 -14.98 -29.93
C ASP A 221 -7.37 -14.86 -30.40
N ASP A 222 -7.87 -13.66 -30.74
CA ASP A 222 -9.31 -13.39 -30.96
C ASP A 222 -10.19 -13.97 -29.84
N TYR A 223 -9.68 -13.89 -28.61
CA TYR A 223 -10.18 -14.67 -27.48
C TYR A 223 -11.34 -13.97 -26.77
N THR A 224 -12.58 -14.44 -26.99
CA THR A 224 -13.81 -13.76 -26.56
C THR A 224 -14.13 -13.87 -25.05
N PHE A 225 -13.42 -14.72 -24.29
CA PHE A 225 -13.69 -14.98 -22.86
C PHE A 225 -12.57 -14.51 -21.92
N ALA A 226 -11.73 -13.56 -22.39
CA ALA A 226 -10.55 -13.10 -21.67
C ALA A 226 -10.89 -12.53 -20.28
N GLY A 227 -12.03 -11.85 -20.12
CA GLY A 227 -12.47 -11.31 -18.83
C GLY A 227 -12.82 -12.40 -17.81
N ARG A 228 -13.59 -13.41 -18.21
CA ARG A 228 -13.94 -14.55 -17.34
C ARG A 228 -12.71 -15.37 -16.95
N ASP A 229 -11.81 -15.60 -17.91
CA ASP A 229 -10.58 -16.33 -17.67
C ASP A 229 -9.63 -15.58 -16.74
N PHE A 230 -9.55 -14.26 -16.85
CA PHE A 230 -8.81 -13.43 -15.90
C PHE A 230 -9.32 -13.60 -14.46
N VAL A 231 -10.65 -13.58 -14.26
CA VAL A 231 -11.26 -13.81 -12.94
C VAL A 231 -10.94 -15.21 -12.41
N SER A 232 -11.04 -16.22 -13.29
CA SER A 232 -10.68 -17.61 -12.98
C SER A 232 -9.21 -17.75 -12.59
N MET A 233 -8.31 -17.11 -13.35
CA MET A 233 -6.86 -17.09 -13.11
C MET A 233 -6.52 -16.48 -11.74
N LEU A 234 -7.14 -15.35 -11.38
CA LEU A 234 -6.90 -14.71 -10.08
C LEU A 234 -7.37 -15.56 -8.89
N SER A 235 -8.44 -16.34 -9.06
CA SER A 235 -9.03 -17.15 -7.99
C SER A 235 -8.54 -18.61 -7.99
N GLY A 236 -7.91 -19.03 -9.08
CA GLY A 236 -7.54 -20.42 -9.35
C GLY A 236 -6.18 -20.84 -8.78
N PRO A 237 -5.70 -22.04 -9.13
CA PRO A 237 -4.43 -22.58 -8.63
C PRO A 237 -3.20 -22.12 -9.42
N ASP A 238 -3.36 -21.43 -10.55
CA ASP A 238 -2.24 -21.01 -11.40
C ASP A 238 -1.53 -19.77 -10.83
N HIS A 239 -0.71 -20.01 -9.81
CA HIS A 239 0.07 -18.96 -9.16
C HIS A 239 1.10 -18.33 -10.10
N LYS A 240 1.53 -19.00 -11.18
CA LYS A 240 2.49 -18.45 -12.14
C LYS A 240 1.82 -17.41 -13.01
N ALA A 241 0.62 -17.70 -13.52
CA ALA A 241 -0.16 -16.71 -14.27
C ALA A 241 -0.48 -15.47 -13.41
N ARG A 242 -0.84 -15.67 -12.12
CA ARG A 242 -1.01 -14.54 -11.18
C ARG A 242 0.27 -13.73 -11.01
N MET A 243 1.44 -14.37 -10.91
CA MET A 243 2.73 -13.66 -10.86
C MET A 243 2.95 -12.83 -12.13
N THR A 244 2.69 -13.40 -13.32
CA THR A 244 2.79 -12.69 -14.59
C THR A 244 1.91 -11.45 -14.61
N PHE A 245 0.65 -11.56 -14.14
CA PHE A 245 -0.23 -10.40 -14.00
C PHE A 245 0.32 -9.36 -13.01
N LEU A 246 0.79 -9.77 -11.83
CA LEU A 246 1.34 -8.83 -10.83
C LEU A 246 2.57 -8.07 -11.35
N GLN A 247 3.36 -8.69 -12.24
CA GLN A 247 4.54 -8.11 -12.89
C GLN A 247 4.23 -7.36 -14.19
N TYR A 248 3.02 -7.49 -14.71
CA TYR A 248 2.62 -6.88 -15.97
C TYR A 248 2.67 -5.34 -15.86
N LYS A 249 3.32 -4.71 -16.84
CA LYS A 249 3.72 -3.30 -16.80
C LYS A 249 3.30 -2.54 -18.07
N PRO A 250 2.00 -2.23 -18.25
CA PRO A 250 1.50 -1.59 -19.46
C PRO A 250 1.71 -0.06 -19.42
N GLN A 251 2.93 0.39 -19.69
CA GLN A 251 3.33 1.82 -19.67
C GLN A 251 3.06 2.55 -18.33
N MET A 252 2.80 1.80 -17.28
CA MET A 252 2.62 2.26 -15.89
C MET A 252 3.28 1.25 -14.96
N PRO A 253 3.63 1.63 -13.71
CA PRO A 253 4.22 0.71 -12.75
C PRO A 253 3.35 -0.52 -12.53
N SER A 254 3.97 -1.69 -12.43
CA SER A 254 3.24 -2.91 -12.08
C SER A 254 2.81 -2.91 -10.61
N ILE A 255 1.89 -3.81 -10.25
CA ILE A 255 1.48 -4.03 -8.85
C ILE A 255 2.70 -4.48 -8.04
N MET A 256 3.49 -5.41 -8.59
CA MET A 256 4.68 -5.94 -7.95
C MET A 256 5.77 -4.87 -7.76
N GLU A 257 6.04 -4.02 -8.76
CA GLU A 257 6.99 -2.91 -8.61
C GLU A 257 6.55 -1.96 -7.49
N THR A 258 5.26 -1.62 -7.45
CA THR A 258 4.69 -0.77 -6.41
C THR A 258 4.83 -1.41 -5.04
N PHE A 259 4.58 -2.71 -4.91
CA PHE A 259 4.76 -3.48 -3.69
C PHE A 259 6.24 -3.50 -3.25
N ILE A 260 7.16 -3.78 -4.16
CA ILE A 260 8.61 -3.82 -3.90
C ILE A 260 9.10 -2.48 -3.37
N VAL A 261 8.64 -1.34 -3.94
CA VAL A 261 8.99 -0.02 -3.40
C VAL A 261 8.57 0.13 -1.93
N SER A 262 7.41 -0.39 -1.52
CA SER A 262 7.02 -0.39 -0.09
C SER A 262 7.91 -1.31 0.74
N LYS A 263 8.30 -2.48 0.22
CA LYS A 263 9.20 -3.41 0.90
C LYS A 263 10.57 -2.79 1.16
N GLU A 264 11.14 -2.14 0.14
CA GLU A 264 12.46 -1.50 0.24
C GLU A 264 12.45 -0.26 1.15
N ARG A 265 11.27 0.28 1.50
CA ARG A 265 11.09 1.35 2.50
C ARG A 265 11.03 0.86 3.95
N LEU A 266 11.04 -0.46 4.19
CA LEU A 266 11.22 -1.01 5.54
C LEU A 266 12.63 -0.67 6.05
N SER A 267 12.78 -0.48 7.36
CA SER A 267 14.09 -0.20 7.98
C SER A 267 15.14 -1.25 7.62
N HIS A 268 14.72 -2.51 7.51
CA HIS A 268 15.51 -3.62 6.99
C HIS A 268 14.64 -4.44 6.03
N PRO A 269 14.78 -4.30 4.69
CA PRO A 269 13.92 -4.96 3.70
C PRO A 269 13.93 -6.49 3.73
N GLN A 270 14.91 -7.10 4.41
CA GLN A 270 15.02 -8.54 4.66
C GLN A 270 15.07 -8.87 6.16
N GLY A 271 14.69 -7.92 7.01
CA GLY A 271 14.77 -8.05 8.47
C GLY A 271 13.49 -8.60 9.11
N PRO A 272 13.41 -8.57 10.44
CA PRO A 272 12.31 -9.19 11.19
C PRO A 272 10.91 -8.67 10.83
N ALA A 273 10.77 -7.40 10.44
CA ALA A 273 9.49 -6.85 9.99
C ALA A 273 9.01 -7.51 8.69
N TRP A 274 9.93 -7.80 7.76
CA TRP A 274 9.60 -8.55 6.55
C TRP A 274 9.25 -10.02 6.88
N SER A 275 10.03 -10.69 7.73
CA SER A 275 9.71 -12.05 8.17
C SER A 275 8.36 -12.15 8.89
N LEU A 276 7.99 -11.13 9.68
CA LEU A 276 6.65 -11.03 10.25
C LEU A 276 5.60 -10.86 9.15
N MET A 277 5.82 -10.00 8.16
CA MET A 277 4.92 -9.84 7.01
C MET A 277 4.71 -11.16 6.25
N GLU A 278 5.76 -11.96 6.08
CA GLU A 278 5.68 -13.31 5.51
C GLU A 278 4.71 -14.19 6.29
N VAL A 279 4.89 -14.29 7.62
CA VAL A 279 3.98 -15.05 8.50
C VAL A 279 2.55 -14.52 8.42
N LEU A 280 2.36 -13.21 8.52
CA LEU A 280 1.02 -12.59 8.51
C LEU A 280 0.30 -12.83 7.17
N SER A 281 1.02 -12.90 6.04
CA SER A 281 0.43 -13.22 4.72
C SER A 281 -0.12 -14.65 4.59
N LEU A 282 0.19 -15.51 5.57
CA LEU A 282 -0.26 -16.90 5.66
C LEU A 282 -1.33 -17.10 6.75
N LEU A 283 -1.54 -16.10 7.61
CA LEU A 283 -2.59 -16.11 8.62
C LEU A 283 -3.86 -15.45 8.07
N GLU A 284 -5.02 -15.95 8.50
CA GLU A 284 -6.30 -15.25 8.30
C GLU A 284 -6.28 -13.85 8.92
N THR A 285 -6.44 -12.81 8.08
CA THR A 285 -6.46 -11.38 8.48
C THR A 285 -7.65 -10.61 7.91
N ASP A 286 -8.48 -11.23 7.06
CA ASP A 286 -9.57 -10.55 6.35
C ASP A 286 -10.87 -10.58 7.16
N GLU A 287 -11.14 -11.70 7.82
CA GLU A 287 -12.36 -11.89 8.60
C GLU A 287 -12.41 -10.93 9.80
N SER A 288 -13.49 -10.14 9.89
CA SER A 288 -13.58 -9.01 10.84
C SER A 288 -13.53 -9.36 12.32
N ILE A 289 -13.67 -10.64 12.63
CA ILE A 289 -13.66 -11.21 13.97
C ILE A 289 -12.32 -11.84 14.35
N VAL A 290 -11.42 -12.04 13.38
CA VAL A 290 -10.11 -12.66 13.60
C VAL A 290 -9.09 -11.57 13.88
N ASP A 291 -8.48 -11.61 15.06
CA ASP A 291 -7.31 -10.79 15.39
C ASP A 291 -6.08 -11.69 15.39
N PHE A 292 -5.24 -11.56 14.36
CA PHE A 292 -4.02 -12.36 14.22
C PHE A 292 -3.11 -12.25 15.44
N LYS A 293 -3.19 -11.18 16.25
CA LYS A 293 -2.39 -11.05 17.47
C LYS A 293 -2.68 -12.17 18.47
N LYS A 294 -3.90 -12.73 18.43
CA LYS A 294 -4.29 -13.87 19.26
C LYS A 294 -3.51 -15.14 18.91
N PHE A 295 -3.15 -15.34 17.63
CA PHE A 295 -2.29 -16.45 17.22
C PHE A 295 -1.00 -16.49 18.04
N PHE A 296 -0.34 -15.33 18.17
CA PHE A 296 0.93 -15.19 18.89
C PHE A 296 0.78 -15.08 20.41
N ALA A 297 -0.30 -14.45 20.89
CA ALA A 297 -0.55 -14.32 22.32
C ALA A 297 -0.74 -15.68 23.00
N PHE A 298 -1.29 -16.64 22.26
CA PHE A 298 -1.68 -17.94 22.78
C PHE A 298 -0.79 -19.09 22.28
N SER A 299 0.14 -18.83 21.36
CA SER A 299 1.06 -19.86 20.89
C SER A 299 1.91 -20.36 22.07
N ASN A 300 1.85 -21.66 22.33
CA ASN A 300 2.73 -22.31 23.29
C ASN A 300 3.78 -23.12 22.53
N ILE A 301 4.94 -22.52 22.29
CA ILE A 301 6.08 -23.16 21.63
C ILE A 301 7.08 -23.54 22.71
N GLU A 302 7.05 -24.81 23.13
CA GLU A 302 7.95 -25.32 24.17
C GLU A 302 9.29 -25.81 23.59
N ASN A 303 9.26 -26.43 22.41
CA ASN A 303 10.46 -26.91 21.72
C ASN A 303 10.86 -25.94 20.61
N THR A 304 11.73 -24.99 20.92
CA THR A 304 12.17 -23.95 19.96
C THR A 304 13.01 -24.52 18.81
N GLU A 305 13.74 -25.62 19.02
CA GLU A 305 14.57 -26.27 17.98
C GLU A 305 13.73 -26.85 16.83
N ALA A 306 12.45 -27.16 17.09
CA ALA A 306 11.52 -27.62 16.06
C ALA A 306 11.01 -26.50 15.14
N PHE A 307 11.30 -25.23 15.46
CA PHE A 307 10.82 -24.06 14.73
C PHE A 307 11.99 -23.19 14.25
N PRO A 308 12.47 -23.41 13.01
CA PRO A 308 13.50 -22.56 12.41
C PRO A 308 13.18 -21.06 12.42
N ASP A 309 11.89 -20.71 12.47
CA ASP A 309 11.39 -19.34 12.49
C ASP A 309 10.90 -18.89 13.88
N PHE A 310 11.42 -19.50 14.95
CA PHE A 310 11.04 -19.19 16.33
C PHE A 310 11.21 -17.70 16.68
N ASP A 311 12.24 -17.04 16.14
CA ASP A 311 12.49 -15.61 16.37
C ASP A 311 11.31 -14.71 15.96
N ILE A 312 10.44 -15.19 15.07
CA ILE A 312 9.23 -14.50 14.62
C ILE A 312 7.97 -15.16 15.19
N LEU A 313 7.85 -16.48 15.09
CA LEU A 313 6.66 -17.23 15.53
C LEU A 313 6.49 -17.26 17.05
N GLY A 314 7.60 -17.14 17.79
CA GLY A 314 7.65 -17.05 19.25
C GLY A 314 7.47 -15.64 19.80
N LEU A 315 7.30 -14.62 18.93
CA LEU A 315 7.14 -13.25 19.40
C LEU A 315 5.89 -13.10 20.28
N ARG A 316 6.05 -12.38 21.39
CA ARG A 316 4.94 -11.90 22.22
C ARG A 316 4.52 -10.49 21.80
N LYS A 317 3.47 -9.97 22.44
CA LYS A 317 2.89 -8.66 22.12
C LYS A 317 3.94 -7.56 22.05
N GLU A 318 4.90 -7.57 22.98
CA GLU A 318 5.97 -6.58 23.11
C GLU A 318 6.92 -6.61 21.91
N GLY A 319 7.18 -7.79 21.34
CA GLY A 319 8.01 -7.96 20.14
C GLY A 319 7.26 -7.71 18.84
N ILE A 320 5.96 -8.01 18.79
CA ILE A 320 5.11 -7.81 17.60
C ILE A 320 4.84 -6.34 17.34
N MET A 321 4.64 -5.54 18.39
CA MET A 321 4.21 -4.15 18.26
C MET A 321 5.21 -3.27 17.48
N PRO A 322 6.52 -3.28 17.78
CA PRO A 322 7.51 -2.53 17.01
C PRO A 322 7.61 -2.96 15.54
N LEU A 323 7.51 -4.27 15.26
CA LEU A 323 7.56 -4.79 13.90
C LEU A 323 6.28 -4.46 13.11
N SER A 324 5.12 -4.58 13.75
CA SER A 324 3.84 -4.18 13.16
C SER A 324 3.80 -2.70 12.82
N HIS A 325 4.42 -1.85 13.66
CA HIS A 325 4.55 -0.43 13.37
C HIS A 325 5.37 -0.19 12.10
N GLN A 326 6.52 -0.85 11.94
CA GLN A 326 7.34 -0.75 10.71
C GLN A 326 6.56 -1.20 9.46
N ILE A 327 5.75 -2.25 9.57
CA ILE A 327 4.89 -2.74 8.47
C ILE A 327 3.78 -1.72 8.16
N GLU A 328 3.16 -1.12 9.17
CA GLU A 328 2.14 -0.08 9.01
C GLU A 328 2.72 1.21 8.37
N GLU A 329 3.95 1.59 8.73
CA GLU A 329 4.66 2.75 8.17
C GLU A 329 4.95 2.66 6.67
N VAL A 330 4.88 1.47 6.08
CA VAL A 330 5.02 1.28 4.63
C VAL A 330 3.70 0.93 3.93
N SER A 331 2.58 1.08 4.64
CA SER A 331 1.22 0.71 4.22
C SER A 331 1.11 -0.73 3.73
N PHE A 332 1.80 -1.67 4.39
CA PHE A 332 1.54 -3.09 4.18
C PHE A 332 0.34 -3.61 4.96
N MET A 333 0.01 -2.91 6.05
CA MET A 333 -1.18 -3.17 6.83
C MET A 333 -1.94 -1.88 7.05
N GLU A 334 -3.26 -1.99 6.98
CA GLU A 334 -4.16 -0.87 7.20
C GLU A 334 -5.09 -1.14 8.37
N ARG A 335 -5.47 -0.06 9.04
CA ARG A 335 -6.46 -0.10 10.10
C ARG A 335 -7.64 0.79 9.72
N THR A 336 -8.78 0.16 9.45
CA THR A 336 -10.01 0.89 9.10
C THR A 336 -10.47 1.81 10.24
N ARG A 337 -10.32 1.38 11.50
CA ARG A 337 -10.59 2.17 12.72
C ARG A 337 -9.67 1.74 13.85
N ARG A 338 -9.34 2.63 14.80
CA ARG A 338 -8.47 2.30 15.96
C ARG A 338 -8.88 1.01 16.71
N SER A 339 -10.18 0.76 16.82
CA SER A 339 -10.76 -0.42 17.49
C SER A 339 -10.76 -1.70 16.67
N LYS A 340 -10.41 -1.65 15.38
CA LYS A 340 -10.36 -2.82 14.48
C LYS A 340 -8.93 -3.36 14.36
N PRO A 341 -8.79 -4.67 14.09
CA PRO A 341 -7.48 -5.26 13.83
C PRO A 341 -6.86 -4.67 12.56
N LEU A 342 -5.53 -4.74 12.48
CA LEU A 342 -4.78 -4.43 11.26
C LEU A 342 -5.08 -5.51 10.22
N ARG A 343 -5.20 -5.12 8.96
CA ARG A 343 -5.48 -6.01 7.83
C ARG A 343 -4.45 -5.82 6.72
N ILE A 344 -4.19 -6.89 5.99
CA ILE A 344 -3.35 -6.85 4.79
C ILE A 344 -4.25 -6.75 3.56
N HIS A 345 -3.91 -5.87 2.63
CA HIS A 345 -4.62 -5.84 1.34
C HIS A 345 -4.41 -7.17 0.60
N LEU A 346 -5.46 -7.77 0.03
CA LEU A 346 -5.39 -9.10 -0.58
C LEU A 346 -4.32 -9.23 -1.67
N LEU A 347 -4.18 -8.20 -2.53
CA LEU A 347 -3.09 -8.15 -3.53
C LEU A 347 -1.70 -8.10 -2.88
N TRP A 348 -1.54 -7.45 -1.72
CA TRP A 348 -0.25 -7.35 -1.04
C TRP A 348 0.10 -8.68 -0.38
N ALA A 349 -0.89 -9.36 0.21
CA ALA A 349 -0.71 -10.70 0.71
C ALA A 349 -0.29 -11.66 -0.42
N GLU A 350 -0.88 -11.52 -1.61
CA GLU A 350 -0.46 -12.29 -2.79
C GLU A 350 0.97 -11.93 -3.24
N CYS A 351 1.32 -10.65 -3.34
CA CYS A 351 2.70 -10.22 -3.64
C CYS A 351 3.71 -10.79 -2.64
N THR A 352 3.42 -10.75 -1.33
CA THR A 352 4.29 -11.34 -0.31
C THR A 352 4.48 -12.83 -0.55
N ARG A 353 3.39 -13.59 -0.75
CA ARG A 353 3.45 -15.04 -0.99
C ARG A 353 4.23 -15.39 -2.26
N GLN A 354 4.05 -14.60 -3.30
CA GLN A 354 4.74 -14.77 -4.59
C GLN A 354 6.26 -14.51 -4.46
N LEU A 355 6.67 -13.47 -3.72
CA LEU A 355 8.08 -13.19 -3.46
C LEU A 355 8.74 -14.18 -2.48
N MET A 356 7.98 -14.67 -1.50
CA MET A 356 8.42 -15.66 -0.52
C MET A 356 8.86 -16.97 -1.20
N GLY A 357 8.16 -17.38 -2.25
CA GLY A 357 8.41 -18.62 -2.97
C GLY A 357 7.92 -19.87 -2.23
N ILE A 358 7.73 -20.96 -2.99
CA ILE A 358 7.04 -22.17 -2.53
C ILE A 358 7.76 -22.84 -1.35
N ASN A 359 9.10 -22.93 -1.37
CA ASN A 359 9.85 -23.64 -0.33
C ASN A 359 9.73 -22.97 1.04
N ARG A 360 9.87 -21.64 1.07
CA ARG A 360 9.73 -20.84 2.28
C ARG A 360 8.29 -20.87 2.79
N MET A 361 7.33 -20.74 1.88
CA MET A 361 5.90 -20.85 2.20
C MET A 361 5.55 -22.19 2.82
N LEU A 362 6.01 -23.30 2.23
CA LEU A 362 5.82 -24.65 2.77
C LEU A 362 6.37 -24.76 4.21
N SER A 363 7.58 -24.25 4.44
CA SER A 363 8.22 -24.26 5.76
C SER A 363 7.42 -23.48 6.81
N LEU A 364 6.94 -22.28 6.47
CA LEU A 364 6.17 -21.44 7.36
C LEU A 364 4.77 -22.00 7.62
N ILE A 365 4.06 -22.46 6.58
CA ILE A 365 2.74 -23.10 6.73
C ILE A 365 2.86 -24.32 7.65
N ARG A 366 3.87 -25.16 7.47
CA ARG A 366 4.12 -26.31 8.34
C ARG A 366 4.26 -25.89 9.80
N GLN A 367 5.07 -24.87 10.08
CA GLN A 367 5.26 -24.37 11.44
C GLN A 367 3.97 -23.76 12.02
N ILE A 368 3.24 -22.96 11.25
CA ILE A 368 1.96 -22.37 11.67
C ILE A 368 0.96 -23.48 12.03
N LEU A 369 0.80 -24.49 11.16
CA LEU A 369 -0.11 -25.62 11.43
C LEU A 369 0.33 -26.46 12.63
N THR A 370 1.64 -26.60 12.84
CA THR A 370 2.20 -27.27 14.04
C THR A 370 1.81 -26.52 15.31
N ILE A 371 1.93 -25.19 15.31
CA ILE A 371 1.48 -24.33 16.41
C ILE A 371 -0.03 -24.50 16.64
N CYS A 372 -0.84 -24.45 15.59
CA CYS A 372 -2.29 -24.65 15.68
C CYS A 372 -2.62 -26.03 16.29
N TYR A 373 -1.96 -27.10 15.85
CA TYR A 373 -2.18 -28.46 16.34
C TYR A 373 -1.87 -28.59 17.84
N TYR A 374 -0.68 -28.17 18.28
CA TYR A 374 -0.32 -28.31 19.69
C TYR A 374 -1.11 -27.36 20.59
N SER A 375 -1.42 -26.15 20.12
CA SER A 375 -2.21 -25.18 20.90
C SER A 375 -3.69 -25.61 21.03
N THR A 376 -4.23 -26.37 20.09
CA THR A 376 -5.60 -26.92 20.18
C THR A 376 -5.66 -28.20 21.00
N THR A 377 -4.67 -29.08 20.87
CA THR A 377 -4.63 -30.37 21.59
C THR A 377 -4.24 -30.23 23.08
N ALA A 378 -3.27 -29.38 23.42
CA ALA A 378 -2.87 -29.14 24.81
C ALA A 378 -4.00 -28.54 25.68
N VAL A 379 -4.96 -27.91 25.04
CA VAL A 379 -6.10 -27.25 25.69
C VAL A 379 -7.26 -28.22 25.95
N SER A 380 -7.38 -29.29 25.14
CA SER A 380 -8.41 -30.32 25.31
C SER A 380 -8.25 -31.20 26.57
N SER A 381 -7.07 -31.16 27.23
CA SER A 381 -6.80 -31.92 28.45
C SER A 381 -7.12 -31.19 29.76
N ASN A 382 -7.46 -29.89 29.72
CA ASN A 382 -7.81 -29.09 30.91
C ASN A 382 -9.27 -28.61 30.80
N SER A 383 -10.17 -29.36 31.43
CA SER A 383 -11.62 -29.11 31.46
C SER A 383 -11.97 -27.88 32.30
N ASP A 384 -12.21 -26.75 31.62
CA ASP A 384 -13.23 -25.71 31.94
C ASP A 384 -13.02 -24.41 31.13
N GLY A 385 -11.91 -24.28 30.38
CA GLY A 385 -11.64 -23.14 29.48
C GLY A 385 -11.28 -23.51 28.03
N GLY A 386 -11.31 -24.80 27.70
CA GLY A 386 -10.60 -25.32 26.53
C GLY A 386 -11.27 -25.11 25.17
N GLU A 387 -12.59 -25.06 25.12
CA GLU A 387 -13.33 -24.80 23.87
C GLU A 387 -13.14 -23.35 23.37
N SER A 388 -12.80 -22.41 24.25
CA SER A 388 -12.69 -20.98 23.93
C SER A 388 -11.45 -20.64 23.08
N MET A 389 -10.37 -21.41 23.23
CA MET A 389 -9.07 -21.09 22.64
C MET A 389 -8.86 -21.71 21.25
N SER A 390 -9.49 -22.86 20.97
CA SER A 390 -9.38 -23.53 19.66
C SER A 390 -9.98 -22.70 18.52
N TYR A 391 -11.03 -21.93 18.81
CA TYR A 391 -11.66 -21.00 17.87
C TYR A 391 -10.69 -19.97 17.28
N HIS A 392 -9.61 -19.62 17.98
CA HIS A 392 -8.63 -18.66 17.48
C HIS A 392 -7.67 -19.22 16.42
N TYR A 393 -7.50 -20.55 16.35
CA TYR A 393 -6.55 -21.18 15.42
C TYR A 393 -7.21 -21.71 14.15
N TYR A 394 -8.48 -22.10 14.23
CA TYR A 394 -9.23 -22.66 13.12
C TYR A 394 -9.31 -21.80 11.86
N PRO A 395 -9.55 -20.48 11.93
CA PRO A 395 -9.51 -19.61 10.76
C PRO A 395 -8.14 -19.66 10.05
N HIS A 396 -7.05 -19.67 10.83
CA HIS A 396 -5.69 -19.72 10.28
C HIS A 396 -5.39 -21.07 9.60
N VAL A 397 -5.86 -22.19 10.16
CA VAL A 397 -5.75 -23.53 9.52
C VAL A 397 -6.46 -23.54 8.17
N LYS A 398 -7.73 -23.07 8.12
CA LYS A 398 -8.51 -23.00 6.88
C LYS A 398 -7.83 -22.10 5.84
N HIS A 399 -7.29 -20.97 6.27
CA HIS A 399 -6.58 -20.04 5.40
C HIS A 399 -5.29 -20.65 4.83
N CYS A 400 -4.48 -21.31 5.66
CA CYS A 400 -3.30 -22.06 5.21
C CYS A 400 -3.66 -23.13 4.16
N MET A 401 -4.74 -23.90 4.38
CA MET A 401 -5.19 -24.90 3.40
C MET A 401 -5.66 -24.27 2.09
N LYS A 402 -6.33 -23.11 2.15
CA LYS A 402 -6.72 -22.34 0.96
C LYS A 402 -5.49 -21.90 0.17
N ILE A 403 -4.47 -21.37 0.83
CA ILE A 403 -3.20 -20.97 0.21
C ILE A 403 -2.50 -22.17 -0.43
N CYS A 404 -2.41 -23.31 0.27
CA CYS A 404 -1.81 -24.51 -0.31
C CYS A 404 -2.48 -24.90 -1.63
N ARG A 405 -3.82 -24.89 -1.68
CA ARG A 405 -4.55 -25.17 -2.93
C ARG A 405 -4.28 -24.13 -4.01
N SER A 406 -4.25 -22.84 -3.67
CA SER A 406 -4.05 -21.75 -4.63
C SER A 406 -2.62 -21.65 -5.18
N PHE A 407 -1.65 -22.30 -4.53
CA PHE A 407 -0.25 -22.42 -4.97
C PHE A 407 0.12 -23.82 -5.45
N GLY A 408 -0.84 -24.74 -5.57
CA GLY A 408 -0.59 -26.12 -6.02
C GLY A 408 0.27 -26.94 -5.04
N ILE A 409 0.32 -26.57 -3.76
CA ILE A 409 1.05 -27.27 -2.71
C ILE A 409 0.18 -28.43 -2.21
N SER A 410 0.68 -29.66 -2.39
CA SER A 410 0.00 -30.85 -1.87
C SER A 410 0.07 -30.92 -0.34
N VAL A 411 -0.99 -31.40 0.31
CA VAL A 411 -1.01 -31.60 1.78
C VAL A 411 0.09 -32.57 2.21
N SER A 412 0.36 -33.60 1.41
CA SER A 412 1.47 -34.54 1.63
C SER A 412 2.84 -33.86 1.70
N SER A 413 3.05 -32.75 0.99
CA SER A 413 4.30 -31.99 1.03
C SER A 413 4.56 -31.36 2.40
N LEU A 414 3.51 -31.14 3.22
CA LEU A 414 3.64 -30.59 4.57
C LEU A 414 4.19 -31.61 5.57
N LYS A 415 4.17 -32.91 5.26
CA LYS A 415 4.62 -34.01 6.14
C LYS A 415 3.94 -33.98 7.53
N MET A 416 2.64 -33.66 7.54
CA MET A 416 1.81 -33.50 8.74
C MET A 416 0.39 -34.04 8.54
N GLN A 417 0.24 -35.11 7.73
CA GLN A 417 -1.08 -35.56 7.29
C GLN A 417 -1.99 -35.91 8.48
N LYS A 418 -1.45 -36.62 9.49
CA LYS A 418 -2.21 -37.04 10.67
C LYS A 418 -2.69 -35.85 11.49
N GLU A 419 -1.82 -34.88 11.73
CA GLU A 419 -2.14 -33.66 12.49
C GLU A 419 -3.17 -32.80 11.76
N ILE A 420 -3.04 -32.69 10.44
CA ILE A 420 -3.98 -31.95 9.59
C ILE A 420 -5.34 -32.64 9.57
N ASP A 421 -5.39 -33.96 9.41
CA ASP A 421 -6.65 -34.70 9.41
C ASP A 421 -7.39 -34.52 10.75
N MET A 422 -6.66 -34.55 11.88
CA MET A 422 -7.23 -34.25 13.20
C MET A 422 -7.76 -32.82 13.30
N LEU A 423 -6.99 -31.83 12.86
CA LEU A 423 -7.41 -30.41 12.85
C LEU A 423 -8.62 -30.16 11.94
N VAL A 424 -8.73 -30.89 10.83
CA VAL A 424 -9.85 -30.74 9.89
C VAL A 424 -11.10 -31.45 10.40
N HIS A 425 -10.96 -32.64 11.00
CA HIS A 425 -12.10 -33.33 11.61
C HIS A 425 -12.73 -32.52 12.74
N SER A 426 -11.93 -31.81 13.54
CA SER A 426 -12.43 -30.95 14.61
C SER A 426 -13.09 -29.64 14.13
N LEU A 427 -12.97 -29.31 12.83
CA LEU A 427 -13.71 -28.20 12.21
C LEU A 427 -15.11 -28.61 11.72
N THR A 428 -15.32 -29.90 11.50
CA THR A 428 -16.55 -30.46 10.90
C THR A 428 -17.48 -31.13 11.91
N ALA A 429 -17.00 -31.37 13.12
CA ALA A 429 -17.79 -31.78 14.28
C ALA A 429 -18.27 -30.54 15.04
#